data_AF-A0A354B1L8-F1
#
_entry.id   AF-A0A354B1L8-F1
#
_cell.length_a   1.000
_cell.length_b   1.000
_cell.length_c   1.000
_cell.angle_alpha   90.00
_cell.angle_beta   90.00
_cell.angle_gamma   90.00
#
_symmetry.space_group_name_H-M   'P 1'
#
loop_
_entity.id
_entity.type
_entity.pdbx_description
1 polymer ?
#
loop_
_entity_poly.entity_id
_entity_poly.type
_entity_poly.pdbx_seq_one_letter_code
_entity_poly.pdbx_strand_id
1 'polypeptide(L)'
;MAHTLVIVESPTKARTIRGFLPREFRVEASMGHVRDLPNSASEIPAAYKAEKWANLGVNTDNSFEPLYVVPKDKKKIVKELKEALKGADQLLLATDEDREGESISWHLLQLLAPKVPVKRMVFHEITNQAIGRALEQTRELDMELVHAQETRRILDRLVGYTLSPLLWKKVAWGLSAGRVQSVAVRLLVQRERARRAFHSGSYWDLKAQLEQAGSRFEAKLSHLDGSRIAGGADFDETTGNLKAGSSARLLSEAEAGALQQALRQAPWSVVAVEAKPSLRKPVAPFT
;
A
#
# COMPACT_ATOMS: atom_id res chain seq x y z
N MET A 1 20.81 3.54 -40.56
CA MET A 1 21.45 3.41 -39.23
C MET A 1 20.51 2.60 -38.37
N ALA A 2 21.04 1.63 -37.63
CA ALA A 2 20.19 0.77 -36.82
C ALA A 2 19.51 1.59 -35.71
N HIS A 3 18.21 1.45 -35.54
CA HIS A 3 17.40 2.22 -34.61
C HIS A 3 16.72 1.29 -33.61
N THR A 4 16.97 1.49 -32.31
CA THR A 4 16.39 0.65 -31.24
C THR A 4 15.21 1.38 -30.60
N LEU A 5 14.05 0.73 -30.57
CA LEU A 5 12.88 1.24 -29.85
C LEU A 5 12.92 0.77 -28.40
N VAL A 6 12.83 1.70 -27.46
CA VAL A 6 12.71 1.42 -26.02
C VAL A 6 11.33 1.84 -25.56
N ILE A 7 10.57 0.93 -24.94
CA ILE A 7 9.25 1.23 -24.38
C ILE A 7 9.33 1.18 -22.86
N VAL A 8 8.95 2.27 -22.21
CA VAL A 8 8.84 2.40 -20.74
C VAL A 8 7.40 2.68 -20.33
N GLU A 9 7.10 2.59 -19.04
CA GLU A 9 5.72 2.77 -18.56
C GLU A 9 5.24 4.24 -18.60
N SER A 10 6.08 5.18 -18.16
CA SER A 10 5.68 6.57 -17.94
C SER A 10 6.47 7.59 -18.78
N PRO A 11 5.86 8.73 -19.17
CA PRO A 11 6.54 9.78 -19.94
C PRO A 11 7.73 10.39 -19.22
N THR A 12 7.65 10.54 -17.91
CA THR A 12 8.75 11.06 -17.09
C THR A 12 9.95 10.13 -17.17
N LYS A 13 9.73 8.81 -17.05
CA LYS A 13 10.78 7.79 -17.20
C LYS A 13 11.38 7.83 -18.60
N ALA A 14 10.54 8.00 -19.63
CA ALA A 14 10.99 8.09 -21.03
C ALA A 14 11.93 9.29 -21.23
N ARG A 15 11.56 10.46 -20.69
CA ARG A 15 12.37 11.68 -20.76
C ARG A 15 13.70 11.53 -20.05
N THR A 16 13.72 10.95 -18.85
CA THR A 16 14.95 10.76 -18.08
C THR A 16 15.90 9.76 -18.75
N ILE A 17 15.39 8.59 -19.16
CA ILE A 17 16.21 7.54 -19.78
C ILE A 17 16.76 7.99 -21.13
N ARG A 18 15.99 8.77 -21.92
CA ARG A 18 16.48 9.37 -23.17
C ARG A 18 17.74 10.23 -22.98
N GLY A 19 17.94 10.82 -21.80
CA GLY A 19 19.15 11.58 -21.48
C GLY A 19 20.40 10.73 -21.25
N PHE A 20 20.23 9.43 -20.96
CA PHE A 20 21.32 8.48 -20.73
C PHE A 20 21.60 7.57 -21.93
N LEU A 21 20.65 7.46 -22.85
CA LEU A 21 20.78 6.63 -24.04
C LEU A 21 21.39 7.39 -25.22
N PRO A 22 22.19 6.72 -26.08
CA PRO A 22 22.65 7.27 -27.34
C PRO A 22 21.51 7.71 -28.29
N ARG A 23 21.84 8.52 -29.30
CA ARG A 23 20.84 9.14 -30.21
C ARG A 23 20.10 8.12 -31.09
N GLU A 24 20.67 6.95 -31.29
CA GLU A 24 20.09 5.83 -32.04
C GLU A 24 18.94 5.11 -31.30
N PHE A 25 18.71 5.44 -30.03
CA PHE A 25 17.59 4.93 -29.25
C PHE A 25 16.40 5.89 -29.27
N ARG A 26 15.23 5.37 -29.67
CA ARG A 26 13.96 6.08 -29.50
C ARG A 26 13.23 5.54 -28.29
N VAL A 27 12.98 6.42 -27.33
CA VAL A 27 12.28 6.07 -26.09
C VAL A 27 10.85 6.56 -26.13
N GLU A 28 9.90 5.64 -26.03
CA GLU A 28 8.44 5.89 -26.01
C GLU A 28 7.82 5.38 -24.71
N ALA A 29 6.67 5.94 -24.33
CA ALA A 29 5.95 5.55 -23.12
C ALA A 29 4.63 4.82 -23.45
N SER A 30 4.36 3.70 -22.79
CA SER A 30 3.09 2.96 -22.92
C SER A 30 1.92 3.60 -22.17
N MET A 31 2.21 4.54 -21.27
CA MET A 31 1.24 5.17 -20.36
C MET A 31 0.58 4.13 -19.44
N GLY A 32 1.36 3.22 -18.85
CA GLY A 32 0.86 2.10 -18.06
C GLY A 32 0.41 0.91 -18.91
N HIS A 33 -0.60 0.19 -18.42
CA HIS A 33 -1.24 -0.93 -19.11
C HIS A 33 -1.88 -0.49 -20.44
N VAL A 34 -1.61 -1.25 -21.50
CA VAL A 34 -2.15 -1.03 -22.87
C VAL A 34 -3.34 -1.92 -23.21
N ARG A 35 -3.55 -2.98 -22.42
CA ARG A 35 -4.68 -3.90 -22.49
C ARG A 35 -5.23 -4.13 -21.09
N ASP A 36 -6.51 -4.44 -21.01
CA ASP A 36 -7.16 -4.90 -19.79
C ASP A 36 -8.34 -5.80 -20.14
N LEU A 37 -8.93 -6.46 -19.13
CA LEU A 37 -10.22 -7.13 -19.25
C LEU A 37 -11.33 -6.10 -19.54
N PRO A 38 -12.36 -6.41 -20.34
CA PRO A 38 -13.40 -5.46 -20.70
C PRO A 38 -14.10 -4.92 -19.45
N ASN A 39 -14.25 -3.60 -19.39
CA ASN A 39 -14.96 -2.91 -18.30
C ASN A 39 -16.44 -2.73 -18.60
N SER A 40 -16.82 -2.74 -19.88
CA SER A 40 -18.21 -2.65 -20.31
C SER A 40 -18.48 -3.54 -21.51
N ALA A 41 -19.76 -3.87 -21.73
CA ALA A 41 -20.18 -4.65 -22.90
C ALA A 41 -19.79 -4.00 -24.25
N SER A 42 -19.58 -2.67 -24.27
CA SER A 42 -19.17 -1.93 -25.46
C SER A 42 -17.72 -2.21 -25.88
N GLU A 43 -16.88 -2.69 -24.96
CA GLU A 43 -15.47 -3.01 -25.23
C GLU A 43 -15.29 -4.44 -25.75
N ILE A 44 -16.31 -5.29 -25.63
CA ILE A 44 -16.26 -6.69 -26.05
C ILE A 44 -16.23 -6.77 -27.59
N PRO A 45 -15.21 -7.41 -28.19
CA PRO A 45 -15.12 -7.59 -29.63
C PRO A 45 -16.29 -8.42 -30.18
N ALA A 46 -16.73 -8.14 -31.41
CA ALA A 46 -17.89 -8.81 -32.02
C ALA A 46 -17.79 -10.35 -32.00
N ALA A 47 -16.58 -10.90 -32.18
CA ALA A 47 -16.32 -12.34 -32.14
C ALA A 47 -16.68 -13.01 -30.81
N TYR A 48 -16.61 -12.28 -29.69
CA TYR A 48 -16.88 -12.81 -28.35
C TYR A 48 -18.22 -12.35 -27.78
N LYS A 49 -19.00 -11.52 -28.51
CA LYS A 49 -20.28 -10.98 -27.97
C LYS A 49 -21.35 -12.04 -27.72
N ALA A 50 -21.29 -13.17 -28.44
CA ALA A 50 -22.21 -14.28 -28.24
C ALA A 50 -21.83 -15.14 -27.00
N GLU A 51 -20.60 -15.00 -26.50
CA GLU A 51 -20.08 -15.79 -25.39
C GLU A 51 -20.61 -15.26 -24.05
N LYS A 52 -21.22 -16.15 -23.25
CA LYS A 52 -21.82 -15.77 -21.96
C LYS A 52 -20.79 -15.23 -20.96
N TRP A 53 -19.55 -15.72 -21.03
CA TRP A 53 -18.46 -15.34 -20.15
C TRP A 53 -17.79 -14.01 -20.56
N ALA A 54 -18.05 -13.47 -21.76
CA ALA A 54 -17.35 -12.30 -22.27
C ALA A 54 -17.58 -11.02 -21.45
N ASN A 55 -18.75 -10.89 -20.79
CA ASN A 55 -19.01 -9.79 -19.87
C ASN A 55 -18.15 -9.86 -18.60
N LEU A 56 -17.88 -11.07 -18.11
CA LEU A 56 -16.91 -11.29 -17.04
C LEU A 56 -15.48 -11.06 -17.54
N GLY A 57 -15.23 -11.32 -18.83
CA GLY A 57 -13.92 -11.20 -19.46
C GLY A 57 -12.97 -12.34 -19.09
N VAL A 58 -13.45 -13.39 -18.41
CA VAL A 58 -12.68 -14.57 -18.01
C VAL A 58 -13.52 -15.79 -18.27
N ASN A 59 -13.00 -16.75 -19.04
CA ASN A 59 -13.66 -18.00 -19.33
C ASN A 59 -13.38 -19.04 -18.24
N THR A 60 -14.23 -19.10 -17.22
CA THR A 60 -14.07 -20.03 -16.08
C THR A 60 -14.21 -21.50 -16.48
N ASP A 61 -14.83 -21.78 -17.63
CA ASP A 61 -15.06 -23.15 -18.11
C ASP A 61 -13.92 -23.64 -19.02
N ASN A 62 -13.02 -22.73 -19.44
CA ASN A 62 -11.85 -23.04 -20.26
C ASN A 62 -10.58 -22.47 -19.62
N SER A 63 -10.10 -23.10 -18.55
CA SER A 63 -8.81 -22.79 -17.91
C SER A 63 -8.60 -21.31 -17.55
N PHE A 64 -9.68 -20.59 -17.23
CA PHE A 64 -9.66 -19.17 -16.88
C PHE A 64 -9.12 -18.25 -17.98
N GLU A 65 -9.28 -18.63 -19.26
CA GLU A 65 -8.79 -17.83 -20.39
C GLU A 65 -9.30 -16.38 -20.34
N PRO A 66 -8.41 -15.37 -20.29
CA PRO A 66 -8.80 -13.96 -20.19
C PRO A 66 -9.07 -13.34 -21.58
N LEU A 67 -10.16 -12.57 -21.68
CA LEU A 67 -10.42 -11.69 -22.81
C LEU A 67 -9.79 -10.32 -22.57
N TYR A 68 -8.57 -10.13 -23.06
CA TYR A 68 -7.91 -8.84 -23.02
C TYR A 68 -8.24 -7.96 -24.23
N VAL A 69 -8.73 -6.75 -23.97
CA VAL A 69 -9.09 -5.73 -24.98
C VAL A 69 -8.19 -4.50 -24.86
N VAL A 70 -8.12 -3.68 -25.91
CA VAL A 70 -7.42 -2.38 -25.85
C VAL A 70 -8.44 -1.30 -25.49
N PRO A 71 -8.33 -0.65 -24.32
CA PRO A 71 -9.19 0.44 -23.92
C PRO A 71 -9.20 1.58 -24.94
N LYS A 72 -10.33 2.29 -25.07
CA LYS A 72 -10.52 3.32 -26.12
C LYS A 72 -9.47 4.43 -26.07
N ASP A 73 -9.11 4.86 -24.87
CA ASP A 73 -8.10 5.89 -24.59
C ASP A 73 -6.67 5.41 -24.93
N LYS A 74 -6.41 4.10 -24.90
CA LYS A 74 -5.10 3.52 -25.25
C LYS A 74 -4.90 3.26 -26.73
N LYS A 75 -5.95 3.28 -27.56
CA LYS A 75 -5.86 2.99 -29.01
C LYS A 75 -4.87 3.91 -29.73
N LYS A 76 -4.81 5.20 -29.38
CA LYS A 76 -3.88 6.16 -29.97
C LYS A 76 -2.43 5.80 -29.64
N ILE A 77 -2.13 5.53 -28.37
CA ILE A 77 -0.80 5.13 -27.91
C ILE A 77 -0.35 3.84 -28.60
N VAL A 78 -1.22 2.83 -28.67
CA VAL A 78 -0.91 1.57 -29.35
C VAL A 78 -0.59 1.78 -30.83
N LYS A 79 -1.30 2.68 -31.51
CA LYS A 79 -1.01 3.04 -32.90
C LYS A 79 0.38 3.68 -33.03
N GLU A 80 0.69 4.64 -32.17
CA GLU A 80 1.99 5.33 -32.14
C GLU A 80 3.14 4.36 -31.85
N LEU A 81 2.97 3.42 -30.91
CA LEU A 81 3.96 2.39 -30.62
C LEU A 81 4.16 1.42 -31.79
N LYS A 82 3.08 1.02 -32.48
CA LYS A 82 3.17 0.21 -33.72
C LYS A 82 3.89 0.96 -34.83
N GLU A 83 3.67 2.26 -34.95
CA GLU A 83 4.38 3.11 -35.92
C GLU A 83 5.85 3.28 -35.55
N ALA A 84 6.18 3.46 -34.27
CA ALA A 84 7.55 3.56 -33.79
C ALA A 84 8.35 2.26 -33.97
N LEU A 85 7.66 1.11 -33.90
CA LEU A 85 8.25 -0.20 -34.12
C LEU A 85 8.53 -0.46 -35.61
N LYS A 86 7.79 0.18 -36.53
CA LYS A 86 8.07 0.08 -37.97
C LYS A 86 9.41 0.75 -38.27
N GLY A 87 10.40 -0.04 -38.66
CA GLY A 87 11.74 0.43 -38.98
C GLY A 87 12.70 0.45 -37.79
N ALA A 88 12.31 -0.07 -36.62
CA ALA A 88 13.25 -0.41 -35.57
C ALA A 88 13.92 -1.76 -35.89
N ASP A 89 15.19 -1.91 -35.57
CA ASP A 89 15.94 -3.17 -35.74
C ASP A 89 15.85 -4.05 -34.49
N GLN A 90 15.50 -3.45 -33.35
CA GLN A 90 15.37 -4.11 -32.05
C GLN A 90 14.34 -3.39 -31.18
N LEU A 91 13.65 -4.15 -30.32
CA LEU A 91 12.74 -3.65 -29.29
C LEU A 91 13.30 -3.96 -27.89
N LEU A 92 13.42 -2.94 -27.05
CA LEU A 92 13.72 -3.08 -25.62
C LEU A 92 12.48 -2.75 -24.79
N LEU A 93 12.10 -3.69 -23.94
CA LEU A 93 11.01 -3.52 -22.98
C LEU A 93 11.58 -3.14 -21.61
N ALA A 94 11.33 -1.89 -21.19
CA ALA A 94 12.00 -1.22 -20.09
C ALA A 94 11.04 -0.78 -18.97
N THR A 95 10.00 -1.59 -18.74
CA THR A 95 9.06 -1.43 -17.63
C THR A 95 9.71 -1.78 -16.29
N ASP A 96 9.06 -1.43 -15.18
CA ASP A 96 9.57 -1.65 -13.82
C ASP A 96 9.82 -3.14 -13.56
N GLU A 97 10.78 -3.43 -12.67
CA GLU A 97 11.18 -4.80 -12.32
C GLU A 97 10.29 -5.37 -11.21
N ASP A 98 8.99 -5.43 -11.51
CA ASP A 98 8.00 -6.10 -10.69
C ASP A 98 7.02 -6.85 -11.59
N ARG A 99 6.05 -7.54 -10.98
CA ARG A 99 5.04 -8.30 -11.73
C ARG A 99 4.14 -7.43 -12.61
N GLU A 100 3.90 -6.16 -12.23
CA GLU A 100 3.05 -5.26 -13.02
C GLU A 100 3.79 -4.82 -14.28
N GLY A 101 5.05 -4.40 -14.13
CA GLY A 101 5.93 -4.07 -15.24
C GLY A 101 6.14 -5.27 -16.17
N GLU A 102 6.30 -6.48 -15.63
CA GLU A 102 6.45 -7.68 -16.45
C GLU A 102 5.18 -7.99 -17.26
N SER A 103 4.00 -7.85 -16.65
CA SER A 103 2.70 -7.98 -17.33
C SER A 103 2.51 -6.93 -18.42
N ILE A 104 2.87 -5.65 -18.18
CA ILE A 104 2.84 -4.60 -19.21
C ILE A 104 3.74 -4.98 -20.39
N SER A 105 4.96 -5.45 -20.12
CA SER A 105 5.90 -5.90 -21.15
C SER A 105 5.33 -7.06 -21.97
N TRP A 106 4.71 -8.05 -21.31
CA TRP A 106 4.05 -9.15 -21.99
C TRP A 106 2.87 -8.68 -22.86
N HIS A 107 2.02 -7.79 -22.35
CA HIS A 107 0.92 -7.23 -23.12
C HIS A 107 1.39 -6.43 -24.34
N LEU A 108 2.48 -5.67 -24.22
CA LEU A 108 3.12 -4.98 -25.35
C LEU A 108 3.61 -5.98 -26.39
N LEU A 109 4.28 -7.06 -25.96
CA LEU A 109 4.75 -8.11 -26.85
C LEU A 109 3.59 -8.74 -27.65
N GLN A 110 2.52 -9.15 -26.96
CA GLN A 110 1.32 -9.74 -27.58
C GLN A 110 0.63 -8.76 -28.55
N LEU A 111 0.59 -7.48 -28.21
CA LEU A 111 -0.16 -6.47 -28.97
C LEU A 111 0.60 -5.95 -30.19
N LEU A 112 1.91 -5.81 -30.06
CA LEU A 112 2.80 -5.30 -31.10
C LEU A 112 3.22 -6.39 -32.08
N ALA A 113 3.29 -7.65 -31.63
CA ALA A 113 3.72 -8.81 -32.42
C ALA A 113 5.01 -8.51 -33.23
N PRO A 114 6.10 -8.10 -32.55
CA PRO A 114 7.33 -7.66 -33.20
C PRO A 114 7.94 -8.78 -34.05
N LYS A 115 8.47 -8.42 -35.22
CA LYS A 115 9.25 -9.31 -36.11
C LYS A 115 10.76 -9.11 -35.97
N VAL A 116 11.15 -8.36 -34.94
CA VAL A 116 12.52 -7.97 -34.64
C VAL A 116 12.90 -8.52 -33.27
N PRO A 117 14.20 -8.69 -32.97
CA PRO A 117 14.63 -9.13 -31.65
C PRO A 117 14.03 -8.26 -30.53
N VAL A 118 13.50 -8.91 -29.51
CA VAL A 118 12.96 -8.27 -28.32
C VAL A 118 13.85 -8.63 -27.15
N LYS A 119 14.16 -7.66 -26.28
CA LYS A 119 14.89 -7.92 -25.03
C LYS A 119 14.22 -7.19 -23.87
N ARG A 120 14.27 -7.80 -22.68
CA ARG A 120 13.78 -7.19 -21.44
C ARG A 120 14.94 -6.47 -20.74
N MET A 121 14.80 -5.16 -20.55
CA MET A 121 15.76 -4.30 -19.87
C MET A 121 15.22 -3.92 -18.49
N VAL A 122 15.89 -4.39 -17.42
CA VAL A 122 15.48 -4.15 -16.01
C VAL A 122 16.52 -3.31 -15.28
N PHE A 123 16.05 -2.50 -14.33
CA PHE A 123 16.90 -1.66 -13.48
C PHE A 123 16.12 -1.18 -12.25
N HIS A 124 16.78 -1.14 -11.10
CA HIS A 124 16.19 -0.69 -9.83
C HIS A 124 16.33 0.82 -9.59
N GLU A 125 17.23 1.48 -10.30
CA GLU A 125 17.47 2.92 -10.19
C GLU A 125 17.70 3.54 -11.57
N ILE A 126 17.38 4.83 -11.70
CA ILE A 126 17.49 5.57 -12.96
C ILE A 126 18.74 6.44 -12.92
N THR A 127 19.90 5.81 -13.07
CA THR A 127 21.21 6.47 -13.14
C THR A 127 21.91 6.11 -14.45
N ASN A 128 22.82 6.95 -14.93
CA ASN A 128 23.56 6.68 -16.17
C ASN A 128 24.28 5.31 -16.13
N GLN A 129 24.90 4.99 -14.98
CA GLN A 129 25.58 3.71 -14.79
C GLN A 129 24.59 2.52 -14.77
N ALA A 130 23.46 2.64 -14.08
CA ALA A 130 22.47 1.56 -14.02
C ALA A 130 21.83 1.29 -15.38
N ILE A 131 21.49 2.33 -16.15
CA ILE A 131 20.95 2.19 -17.50
C ILE A 131 21.98 1.58 -18.46
N GLY A 132 23.25 2.00 -18.38
CA GLY A 132 24.33 1.39 -19.16
C GLY A 132 24.48 -0.10 -18.89
N ARG A 133 24.50 -0.51 -17.61
CA ARG A 133 24.54 -1.94 -17.23
C ARG A 133 23.31 -2.71 -17.73
N ALA A 134 22.12 -2.12 -17.62
CA ALA A 134 20.87 -2.75 -18.04
C ALA A 134 20.80 -3.02 -19.55
N LEU A 135 21.44 -2.17 -20.38
CA LEU A 135 21.56 -2.40 -21.82
C LEU A 135 22.43 -3.60 -22.15
N GLU A 136 23.51 -3.81 -21.39
CA GLU A 136 24.44 -4.92 -21.60
C GLU A 136 23.90 -6.25 -21.04
N GLN A 137 23.14 -6.18 -19.94
CA GLN A 137 22.64 -7.33 -19.19
C GLN A 137 21.12 -7.47 -19.30
N THR A 138 20.63 -7.59 -20.53
CA THR A 138 19.20 -7.87 -20.77
C THR A 138 18.84 -9.31 -20.43
N ARG A 139 17.57 -9.53 -20.06
CA ARG A 139 17.00 -10.86 -19.84
C ARG A 139 15.83 -11.13 -20.80
N GLU A 140 15.29 -12.35 -20.73
CA GLU A 140 14.00 -12.71 -21.32
C GLU A 140 12.85 -12.31 -20.38
N LEU A 141 11.62 -12.31 -20.90
CA LEU A 141 10.45 -12.13 -20.06
C LEU A 141 10.29 -13.27 -19.05
N ASP A 142 9.96 -12.91 -17.83
CA ASP A 142 9.64 -13.85 -16.76
C ASP A 142 8.13 -14.17 -16.78
N MET A 143 7.79 -15.32 -17.35
CA MET A 143 6.40 -15.75 -17.47
C MET A 143 5.76 -16.09 -16.12
N GLU A 144 6.52 -16.43 -15.08
CA GLU A 144 5.97 -16.70 -13.74
C GLU A 144 5.46 -15.39 -13.11
N LEU A 145 6.19 -14.29 -13.28
CA LEU A 145 5.72 -12.97 -12.85
C LEU A 145 4.48 -12.52 -13.62
N VAL A 146 4.43 -12.77 -14.94
CA VAL A 146 3.25 -12.49 -15.76
C VAL A 146 2.04 -13.29 -15.27
N HIS A 147 2.18 -14.60 -15.09
CA HIS A 147 1.11 -15.47 -14.61
C HIS A 147 0.67 -15.09 -13.20
N ALA A 148 1.57 -14.67 -12.32
CA ALA A 148 1.24 -14.19 -10.98
C ALA A 148 0.39 -12.89 -11.04
N GLN A 149 0.71 -11.97 -11.94
CA GLN A 149 -0.07 -10.76 -12.16
C GLN A 149 -1.45 -11.07 -12.75
N GLU A 150 -1.51 -11.92 -13.78
CA GLU A 150 -2.75 -12.36 -14.44
C GLU A 150 -3.66 -13.09 -13.44
N THR A 151 -3.12 -14.01 -12.64
CA THR A 151 -3.85 -14.73 -11.59
C THR A 151 -4.50 -13.74 -10.61
N ARG A 152 -3.75 -12.73 -10.16
CA ARG A 152 -4.29 -11.69 -9.28
C ARG A 152 -5.40 -10.90 -9.99
N ARG A 153 -5.19 -10.52 -11.25
CA ARG A 153 -6.14 -9.75 -12.05
C ARG A 153 -7.46 -10.49 -12.25
N ILE A 154 -7.39 -11.78 -12.55
CA ILE A 154 -8.54 -12.69 -12.67
C ILE A 154 -9.23 -12.87 -11.32
N LEU A 155 -8.50 -13.13 -10.24
CA LEU A 155 -9.08 -13.26 -8.91
C LEU A 155 -9.88 -12.02 -8.51
N ASP A 156 -9.30 -10.84 -8.70
CA ASP A 156 -9.97 -9.58 -8.36
C ASP A 156 -11.20 -9.34 -9.27
N ARG A 157 -11.14 -9.77 -10.55
CA ARG A 157 -12.29 -9.75 -11.47
C ARG A 157 -13.42 -10.66 -10.99
N LEU A 158 -13.10 -11.91 -10.63
CA LEU A 158 -14.07 -12.89 -10.14
C LEU A 158 -14.77 -12.38 -8.88
N VAL A 159 -14.02 -11.90 -7.88
CA VAL A 159 -14.61 -11.36 -6.65
C VAL A 159 -15.49 -10.14 -6.93
N GLY A 160 -14.97 -9.17 -7.69
CA GLY A 160 -15.67 -7.92 -7.96
C GLY A 160 -16.97 -8.13 -8.73
N TYR A 161 -16.93 -8.85 -9.86
CA TYR A 161 -18.09 -9.00 -10.73
C TYR A 161 -19.14 -9.95 -10.16
N THR A 162 -18.74 -11.00 -9.45
CA THR A 162 -19.71 -11.97 -8.89
C THR A 162 -20.37 -11.46 -7.61
N LEU A 163 -19.65 -10.71 -6.77
CA LEU A 163 -20.15 -10.31 -5.46
C LEU A 163 -20.83 -8.92 -5.45
N SER A 164 -20.45 -7.99 -6.34
CA SER A 164 -21.10 -6.66 -6.39
C SER A 164 -22.62 -6.71 -6.63
N PRO A 165 -23.17 -7.57 -7.53
CA PRO A 165 -24.61 -7.69 -7.70
C PRO A 165 -25.37 -8.11 -6.43
N LEU A 166 -24.72 -8.87 -5.54
CA LEU A 166 -25.31 -9.22 -4.25
C LEU A 166 -25.40 -7.99 -3.35
N LEU A 167 -24.35 -7.15 -3.31
CA LEU A 167 -24.36 -5.90 -2.55
C LEU A 167 -25.45 -4.94 -3.05
N TRP A 168 -25.71 -4.88 -4.35
CA TRP A 168 -26.79 -4.06 -4.90
C TRP A 168 -28.17 -4.51 -4.43
N LYS A 169 -28.38 -5.83 -4.36
CA LYS A 169 -29.65 -6.42 -3.92
C LYS A 169 -29.86 -6.32 -2.40
N LYS A 170 -28.78 -6.32 -1.61
CA LYS A 170 -28.83 -6.47 -0.15
C LYS A 170 -28.48 -5.22 0.64
N VAL A 171 -27.78 -4.27 0.04
CA VAL A 171 -27.26 -3.07 0.73
C VAL A 171 -27.67 -1.81 -0.03
N ALA A 172 -27.02 -1.53 -1.17
CA ALA A 172 -27.33 -0.36 -1.99
C ALA A 172 -26.78 -0.53 -3.41
N TRP A 173 -27.53 -0.02 -4.39
CA TRP A 173 -27.12 -0.04 -5.78
C TRP A 173 -25.84 0.79 -6.00
N GLY A 174 -24.96 0.33 -6.89
CA GLY A 174 -23.70 1.00 -7.22
C GLY A 174 -22.52 0.69 -6.28
N LEU A 175 -22.72 -0.09 -5.22
CA LEU A 175 -21.62 -0.54 -4.36
C LEU A 175 -20.71 -1.55 -5.06
N SER A 176 -19.41 -1.48 -4.78
CA SER A 176 -18.43 -2.42 -5.30
C SER A 176 -17.96 -3.41 -4.22
N ALA A 177 -17.83 -4.66 -4.62
CA ALA A 177 -17.10 -5.66 -3.85
C ALA A 177 -15.62 -5.62 -4.25
N GLY A 178 -14.73 -5.59 -3.25
CA GLY A 178 -13.29 -5.63 -3.47
C GLY A 178 -12.63 -6.51 -2.43
N ARG A 179 -11.85 -7.50 -2.88
CA ARG A 179 -11.19 -8.48 -2.00
C ARG A 179 -10.30 -7.81 -0.94
N VAL A 180 -9.49 -6.83 -1.35
CA VAL A 180 -8.58 -6.10 -0.43
C VAL A 180 -9.31 -4.94 0.27
N GLN A 181 -10.11 -4.18 -0.48
CA GLN A 181 -10.82 -2.99 0.03
C GLN A 181 -11.79 -3.35 1.17
N SER A 182 -12.54 -4.44 1.04
CA SER A 182 -13.49 -4.88 2.07
C SER A 182 -12.82 -5.23 3.39
N VAL A 183 -11.61 -5.80 3.36
CA VAL A 183 -10.82 -6.09 4.57
C VAL A 183 -10.33 -4.79 5.22
N ALA A 184 -9.84 -3.83 4.45
CA ALA A 184 -9.45 -2.52 4.98
C ALA A 184 -10.64 -1.80 5.66
N VAL A 185 -11.80 -1.79 5.01
CA VAL A 185 -13.04 -1.25 5.59
C VAL A 185 -13.43 -2.01 6.86
N ARG A 186 -13.30 -3.35 6.87
CA ARG A 186 -13.57 -4.16 8.07
C ARG A 186 -12.70 -3.76 9.25
N LEU A 187 -11.40 -3.50 9.04
CA LEU A 187 -10.50 -3.06 10.13
C LEU A 187 -10.94 -1.72 10.73
N LEU A 188 -11.34 -0.76 9.89
CA LEU A 188 -11.88 0.52 10.34
C LEU A 188 -13.17 0.34 11.14
N VAL A 189 -14.09 -0.48 10.62
CA VAL A 189 -15.36 -0.78 11.30
C VAL A 189 -15.13 -1.49 12.64
N GLN A 190 -14.16 -2.42 12.72
CA GLN A 190 -13.80 -3.09 13.97
C GLN A 190 -13.28 -2.10 15.00
N ARG A 191 -12.39 -1.19 14.60
CA ARG A 191 -11.89 -0.13 15.49
C ARG A 191 -13.02 0.79 15.96
N GLU A 192 -13.93 1.17 15.09
CA GLU A 192 -15.04 2.04 15.46
C GLU A 192 -16.05 1.33 16.37
N ARG A 193 -16.30 0.03 16.16
CA ARG A 193 -17.10 -0.77 17.09
C ARG A 193 -16.46 -0.86 18.47
N ALA A 194 -15.14 -1.02 18.55
CA ALA A 194 -14.42 -0.99 19.83
C ALA A 194 -14.56 0.38 20.51
N ARG A 195 -14.43 1.49 19.77
CA ARG A 195 -14.66 2.85 20.29
C ARG A 195 -16.08 3.06 20.82
N ARG A 196 -17.09 2.50 20.14
CA ARG A 196 -18.49 2.59 20.57
C ARG A 196 -18.82 1.72 21.78
N ALA A 197 -18.11 0.61 21.97
CA ALA A 197 -18.24 -0.26 23.13
C ALA A 197 -17.37 0.18 24.32
N PHE A 198 -16.51 1.18 24.12
CA PHE A 198 -15.62 1.70 25.14
C PHE A 198 -16.39 2.41 26.25
N HIS A 199 -16.11 2.05 27.50
CA HIS A 199 -16.63 2.72 28.69
C HIS A 199 -15.49 3.47 29.38
N SER A 200 -15.66 4.79 29.57
CA SER A 200 -14.64 5.62 30.20
C SER A 200 -14.58 5.37 31.71
N GLY A 201 -13.38 5.10 32.21
CA GLY A 201 -13.06 5.18 33.64
C GLY A 201 -12.51 6.55 34.00
N SER A 202 -12.73 6.97 35.25
CA SER A 202 -12.19 8.22 35.80
C SER A 202 -11.19 7.89 36.91
N TYR A 203 -10.06 8.57 36.92
CA TYR A 203 -9.04 8.47 37.97
C TYR A 203 -8.46 9.83 38.27
N TRP A 204 -7.97 9.99 39.50
CA TRP A 204 -7.23 11.15 39.93
C TRP A 204 -5.76 10.80 40.16
N ASP A 205 -4.89 11.75 39.87
CA ASP A 205 -3.49 11.74 40.25
C ASP A 205 -3.11 13.08 40.86
N LEU A 206 -1.86 13.20 41.30
CA LEU A 206 -1.29 14.47 41.75
C LEU A 206 -0.02 14.76 40.98
N LYS A 207 0.12 16.00 40.54
CA LYS A 207 1.33 16.57 39.98
C LYS A 207 1.87 17.66 40.90
N ALA A 208 3.16 17.64 41.15
CA ALA A 208 3.85 18.63 41.95
C ALA A 208 4.92 19.33 41.10
N GLN A 209 4.98 20.65 41.21
CA GLN A 209 6.10 21.44 40.71
C GLN A 209 7.10 21.57 41.86
N LEU A 210 8.28 21.00 41.69
CA LEU A 210 9.32 20.93 42.71
C LEU A 210 10.54 21.73 42.25
N GLU A 211 11.34 22.19 43.21
CA GLU A 211 12.59 22.91 42.95
C GLU A 211 13.70 22.33 43.81
N GLN A 212 14.85 22.04 43.21
CA GLN A 212 16.07 21.63 43.90
C GLN A 212 17.24 22.44 43.36
N ALA A 213 17.95 23.16 44.23
CA ALA A 213 19.10 23.98 43.86
C ALA A 213 18.85 24.91 42.65
N GLY A 214 17.68 25.56 42.60
CA GLY A 214 17.26 26.47 41.52
C GLY A 214 16.77 25.77 40.25
N SER A 215 16.80 24.43 40.19
CA SER A 215 16.26 23.65 39.06
C SER A 215 14.84 23.20 39.35
N ARG A 216 13.90 23.62 38.51
CA ARG A 216 12.48 23.24 38.61
C ARG A 216 12.16 22.02 37.77
N PHE A 217 11.33 21.13 38.30
CA PHE A 217 10.86 19.94 37.60
C PHE A 217 9.46 19.52 38.05
N GLU A 218 8.75 18.79 37.19
CA GLU A 218 7.46 18.19 37.52
C GLU A 218 7.66 16.77 38.05
N ALA A 219 6.97 16.44 39.14
CA ALA A 219 6.84 15.08 39.66
C ALA A 219 5.38 14.64 39.66
N LYS A 220 5.13 13.36 39.37
CA LYS A 220 3.80 12.75 39.42
C LYS A 220 3.74 11.72 40.55
N LEU A 221 2.67 11.74 41.34
CA LEU A 221 2.41 10.73 42.37
C LEU A 221 2.34 9.34 41.72
N SER A 222 3.19 8.43 42.17
CA SER A 222 3.25 7.06 41.68
C SER A 222 2.66 6.05 42.66
N HIS A 223 2.89 6.24 43.97
CA HIS A 223 2.45 5.34 45.03
C HIS A 223 1.93 6.12 46.25
N LEU A 224 0.98 5.54 46.97
CA LEU A 224 0.49 5.99 48.26
C LEU A 224 0.44 4.80 49.22
N ASP A 225 1.10 4.91 50.37
CA ASP A 225 1.20 3.84 51.38
C ASP A 225 1.65 2.49 50.78
N GLY A 226 2.63 2.53 49.87
CA GLY A 226 3.14 1.35 49.16
C GLY A 226 2.24 0.84 48.02
N SER A 227 1.03 1.37 47.86
CA SER A 227 0.10 0.99 46.78
C SER A 227 0.29 1.89 45.56
N ARG A 228 0.51 1.29 44.38
CA ARG A 228 0.62 2.06 43.13
C ARG A 228 -0.71 2.74 42.80
N ILE A 229 -0.67 4.01 42.42
CA ILE A 229 -1.86 4.74 41.96
C ILE A 229 -2.28 4.24 40.58
N ALA A 230 -3.59 4.03 40.41
CA ALA A 230 -4.17 3.61 39.14
C ALA A 230 -4.00 4.68 38.07
N GLY A 231 -3.62 4.26 36.85
CA GLY A 231 -3.60 5.09 35.66
C GLY A 231 -4.47 4.50 34.56
N GLY A 232 -4.53 5.16 33.39
CA GLY A 232 -5.40 4.74 32.28
C GLY A 232 -5.23 3.27 31.84
N ALA A 233 -4.03 2.69 31.99
CA ALA A 233 -3.76 1.31 31.63
C ALA A 233 -4.41 0.26 32.57
N ASP A 234 -4.89 0.69 33.74
CA ASP A 234 -5.47 -0.19 34.77
C ASP A 234 -6.96 -0.42 34.59
N PHE A 235 -7.59 0.30 33.66
CA PHE A 235 -9.02 0.23 33.40
C PHE A 235 -9.35 -0.79 32.32
N ASP A 236 -10.42 -1.54 32.56
CA ASP A 236 -11.04 -2.40 31.58
C ASP A 236 -11.87 -1.55 30.60
N GLU A 237 -11.54 -1.67 29.31
CA GLU A 237 -12.15 -0.86 28.25
C GLU A 237 -13.65 -1.12 28.04
N THR A 238 -14.16 -2.27 28.50
CA THR A 238 -15.57 -2.66 28.32
C THR A 238 -16.46 -2.25 29.49
N THR A 239 -15.88 -2.03 30.67
CA THR A 239 -16.65 -1.70 31.88
C THR A 239 -16.35 -0.31 32.44
N GLY A 240 -15.20 0.29 32.09
CA GLY A 240 -14.72 1.54 32.69
C GLY A 240 -14.27 1.41 34.15
N ASN A 241 -14.24 0.18 34.68
CA ASN A 241 -13.77 -0.13 36.03
C ASN A 241 -12.31 -0.60 36.01
N LEU A 242 -11.70 -0.69 37.18
CA LEU A 242 -10.39 -1.34 37.29
C LEU A 242 -10.47 -2.79 36.80
N LYS A 243 -9.45 -3.23 36.06
CA LYS A 243 -9.29 -4.62 35.62
C LYS A 243 -9.34 -5.56 36.82
N ALA A 244 -10.00 -6.70 36.64
CA ALA A 244 -10.04 -7.74 37.67
C ALA A 244 -8.62 -8.15 38.07
N GLY A 245 -8.36 -8.20 39.38
CA GLY A 245 -7.03 -8.50 39.94
C GLY A 245 -6.05 -7.34 39.93
N SER A 246 -6.45 -6.13 39.54
CA SER A 246 -5.61 -4.94 39.68
C SER A 246 -5.34 -4.65 41.15
N SER A 247 -4.06 -4.57 41.53
CA SER A 247 -3.61 -4.12 42.84
C SER A 247 -3.43 -2.60 42.92
N ALA A 248 -3.82 -1.87 41.87
CA ALA A 248 -3.68 -0.43 41.82
C ALA A 248 -4.76 0.25 42.65
N ARG A 249 -4.37 1.28 43.41
CA ARG A 249 -5.29 2.11 44.18
C ARG A 249 -5.92 3.16 43.29
N LEU A 250 -7.24 3.13 43.16
CA LEU A 250 -8.00 4.21 42.54
C LEU A 250 -8.16 5.35 43.55
N LEU A 251 -7.66 6.55 43.20
CA LEU A 251 -7.90 7.75 44.00
C LEU A 251 -9.21 8.41 43.58
N SER A 252 -10.05 8.68 44.57
CA SER A 252 -11.20 9.56 44.41
C SER A 252 -10.78 11.04 44.36
N GLU A 253 -11.66 11.90 43.85
CA GLU A 253 -11.46 13.35 43.85
C GLU A 253 -11.23 13.90 45.27
N ALA A 254 -12.03 13.42 46.23
CA ALA A 254 -11.93 13.83 47.62
C ALA A 254 -10.59 13.43 48.25
N GLU A 255 -10.14 12.19 48.02
CA GLU A 255 -8.81 11.74 48.49
C GLU A 255 -7.69 12.53 47.84
N ALA A 256 -7.75 12.75 46.51
CA ALA A 256 -6.75 13.54 45.80
C ALA A 256 -6.69 14.97 46.33
N GLY A 257 -7.84 15.61 46.56
CA GLY A 257 -7.93 16.95 47.15
C GLY A 257 -7.36 17.02 48.57
N ALA A 258 -7.69 16.05 49.42
CA ALA A 258 -7.15 15.97 50.77
C ALA A 258 -5.63 15.77 50.77
N LEU A 259 -5.12 14.86 49.94
CA LEU A 259 -3.68 14.63 49.78
C LEU A 259 -2.98 15.87 49.24
N GLN A 260 -3.57 16.57 48.27
CA GLN A 260 -3.00 17.82 47.75
C GLN A 260 -2.84 18.86 48.86
N GLN A 261 -3.84 19.03 49.73
CA GLN A 261 -3.77 19.99 50.84
C GLN A 261 -2.69 19.59 51.85
N ALA A 262 -2.65 18.31 52.25
CA ALA A 262 -1.66 17.80 53.20
C ALA A 262 -0.21 17.93 52.67
N LEU A 263 0.01 17.61 51.39
CA LEU A 263 1.34 17.61 50.78
C LEU A 263 1.93 19.00 50.53
N ARG A 264 1.13 20.07 50.54
CA ARG A 264 1.63 21.46 50.41
C ARG A 264 2.53 21.89 51.57
N GLN A 265 2.29 21.34 52.75
CA GLN A 265 3.04 21.67 53.97
C GLN A 265 4.03 20.55 54.36
N ALA A 266 4.04 19.44 53.62
CA ALA A 266 4.91 18.30 53.90
C ALA A 266 6.34 18.57 53.41
N PRO A 267 7.37 18.12 54.15
CA PRO A 267 8.75 18.13 53.66
C PRO A 267 8.94 17.08 52.55
N TRP A 268 9.66 17.44 51.50
CA TRP A 268 9.98 16.55 50.38
C TRP A 268 11.43 16.08 50.48
N SER A 269 11.68 14.81 50.14
CA SER A 269 13.03 14.26 50.07
C SER A 269 13.17 13.34 48.86
N VAL A 270 14.37 13.31 48.27
CA VAL A 270 14.69 12.41 47.17
C VAL A 270 15.10 11.07 47.76
N VAL A 271 14.30 10.03 47.51
CA VAL A 271 14.53 8.67 48.03
C VAL A 271 15.45 7.82 47.14
N ALA A 272 15.49 8.08 45.83
CA ALA A 272 16.32 7.36 44.87
C ALA A 272 16.52 8.19 43.59
N VAL A 273 17.70 8.04 42.97
CA VAL A 273 18.04 8.59 41.66
C VAL A 273 18.70 7.49 40.84
N GLU A 274 18.15 7.20 39.67
CA GLU A 274 18.71 6.21 38.74
C GLU A 274 18.98 6.88 37.38
N ALA A 275 20.19 6.71 36.87
CA ALA A 275 20.59 7.17 35.55
C ALA A 275 20.97 5.97 34.69
N LYS A 276 20.22 5.75 33.60
CA LYS A 276 20.48 4.68 32.64
C LYS A 276 20.75 5.28 31.26
N PRO A 277 21.91 5.02 30.64
CA PRO A 277 22.14 5.41 29.26
C PRO A 277 21.17 4.66 28.34
N SER A 278 20.64 5.32 27.32
CA SER A 278 19.81 4.69 26.30
C SER A 278 20.40 4.92 24.91
N LEU A 279 20.34 3.90 24.06
CA LEU A 279 20.77 3.97 22.68
C LEU A 279 19.54 3.96 21.76
N ARG A 280 19.40 4.98 20.93
CA ARG A 280 18.40 5.00 19.85
C ARG A 280 19.09 4.71 18.52
N LYS A 281 18.77 3.58 17.91
CA LYS A 281 19.23 3.24 16.56
C LYS A 281 18.49 4.08 15.52
N PRO A 282 19.15 4.46 14.40
CA PRO A 282 18.46 5.10 13.29
C PRO A 282 17.38 4.18 12.73
N VAL A 283 16.31 4.78 12.23
CA VAL A 283 15.26 4.05 11.50
C VAL A 283 15.79 3.62 10.14
N ALA A 284 15.26 2.52 9.60
CA ALA A 284 15.57 2.12 8.24
C ALA A 284 15.08 3.18 7.22
N PRO A 285 15.64 3.22 6.00
CA PRO A 285 15.08 3.99 4.90
C PRO A 285 13.62 3.61 4.62
N PHE A 286 12.88 4.50 3.96
CA PHE A 286 11.53 4.19 3.50
C PHE A 286 11.55 3.06 2.46
N THR A 287 10.55 2.17 2.52
CA THR A 287 10.33 1.04 1.61
C THR A 287 9.08 1.26 0.77
#